data_AF-D7GRV1-F1
#
_entry.id   AF-D7GRV1-F1
#
_cell.length_a   1.000
_cell.length_b   1.000
_cell.length_c   1.000
_cell.angle_alpha   90.00
_cell.angle_beta   90.00
_cell.angle_gamma   90.00
#
_symmetry.space_group_name_H-M   'P 1'
#
loop_
_entity.id
_entity.type
_entity.pdbx_description
1 polymer ?
#
loop_
_entity_poly.entity_id
_entity_poly.type
_entity_poly.pdbx_seq_one_letter_code
_entity_poly.pdbx_strand_id
1 'polypeptide(L)'
;MRMFRIKMTAARTNPQQIREVRIDSEKTVGELLELVRIVYEYGDVRGSLLNEAGASQSPETKLKDRIHVRDLLTVNYANKSITPIYLEVLEEFDGSGETAPILERYRTIPRRTRKTAFGYPAFAPEEAEHFQKYLNKEISKVFAPELVVPDFAWEIATPWQSLLDSGTAADLKILIKENKLPVNVYLRKAELEKGIIKEAGKSDFWENIMQTMGITEYFQVKELCIQGSKFVNGDAVDTTFPVLSRNRLVDENYWYRTILAKEFMEFFENWLGSGKEREYIKDHAEQTCFLAACRLYGFADRELVTEFYKIMCPEQNAAERVGNFWKQAMQCALQYNIKKIVGMEVYYDSQSVSSNSVKLLYRSFLTSDRFHYVPTKAEIEDIAISGIGFSEKDREALIDMMERKYRCERTNGRFIVGELEKAIHTGIPVGELTGYLQKVLLSGRRSSYLGDIMEILERAQRTVRKISLGGYTETEINRAVTKKKAVRVEKKIYPNDPCPCGSGKKYKNCCGRR
;
A
#
# COMPACT_ATOMS: atom_id res chain seq x y z
N MET A 1 -16.52 -16.72 -27.66
CA MET A 1 -17.85 -17.13 -27.15
C MET A 1 -17.80 -18.59 -26.70
N ARG A 2 -17.33 -18.83 -25.47
CA ARG A 2 -17.54 -20.13 -24.81
C ARG A 2 -18.69 -19.95 -23.83
N MET A 3 -19.79 -20.66 -24.06
CA MET A 3 -20.93 -20.63 -23.15
C MET A 3 -20.64 -21.54 -21.96
N PHE A 4 -20.53 -20.99 -20.75
CA PHE A 4 -20.59 -21.79 -19.53
C PHE A 4 -22.02 -22.24 -19.29
N ARG A 5 -22.26 -23.55 -19.26
CA ARG A 5 -23.59 -24.10 -19.00
C ARG A 5 -23.68 -24.52 -17.53
N ILE A 6 -24.33 -23.70 -16.71
CA ILE A 6 -24.61 -24.04 -15.32
C ILE A 6 -25.96 -24.74 -15.24
N LYS A 7 -25.96 -26.03 -14.86
CA LYS A 7 -27.18 -26.82 -14.65
C LYS A 7 -27.32 -27.18 -13.19
N MET A 8 -28.41 -26.75 -12.58
CA MET A 8 -28.71 -27.03 -11.17
C MET A 8 -29.91 -27.97 -11.05
N THR A 9 -29.79 -28.95 -10.16
CA THR A 9 -30.87 -29.89 -9.86
C THR A 9 -31.28 -29.73 -8.39
N ALA A 10 -32.50 -29.25 -8.15
CA ALA A 10 -33.07 -29.16 -6.79
C ALA A 10 -33.35 -30.55 -6.21
N ALA A 11 -33.28 -30.68 -4.89
CA ALA A 11 -33.66 -31.89 -4.18
C ALA A 11 -35.17 -32.12 -4.31
N ARG A 12 -35.56 -33.38 -4.52
CA ARG A 12 -36.97 -33.75 -4.75
C ARG A 12 -37.87 -33.48 -3.55
N THR A 13 -37.30 -33.46 -2.35
CA THR A 13 -38.02 -33.36 -1.06
C THR A 13 -37.94 -31.96 -0.45
N ASN A 14 -36.96 -31.15 -0.83
CA ASN A 14 -36.83 -29.77 -0.40
C ASN A 14 -36.29 -28.90 -1.55
N PRO A 15 -37.13 -28.07 -2.19
CA PRO A 15 -36.69 -27.19 -3.28
C PRO A 15 -35.64 -26.16 -2.85
N GLN A 16 -35.46 -25.95 -1.55
CA GLN A 16 -34.45 -25.06 -0.97
C GLN A 16 -33.05 -25.70 -0.87
N GLN A 17 -32.93 -27.02 -1.11
CA GLN A 17 -31.66 -27.72 -1.17
C GLN A 17 -31.30 -28.05 -2.62
N ILE A 18 -30.11 -27.62 -3.04
CA ILE A 18 -29.54 -27.99 -4.34
C ILE A 18 -28.78 -29.31 -4.17
N ARG A 19 -29.21 -30.33 -4.90
CA ARG A 19 -28.59 -31.67 -4.86
C ARG A 19 -27.40 -31.79 -5.80
N GLU A 20 -27.39 -31.03 -6.90
CA GLU A 20 -26.37 -31.14 -7.94
C GLU A 20 -26.18 -29.80 -8.65
N VAL A 21 -24.92 -29.43 -8.88
CA VAL A 21 -24.52 -28.28 -9.69
C VAL A 21 -23.51 -28.78 -10.72
N ARG A 22 -23.81 -28.64 -12.02
CA ARG A 22 -22.89 -28.93 -13.12
C ARG A 22 -22.47 -27.63 -13.79
N ILE A 23 -21.17 -27.45 -14.00
CA ILE A 23 -20.58 -26.31 -14.71
C ILE A 23 -19.65 -26.88 -15.78
N ASP A 24 -19.93 -26.63 -17.06
CA ASP A 24 -18.99 -26.95 -18.14
C ASP A 24 -17.97 -25.81 -18.30
N SER A 25 -16.71 -26.02 -17.88
CA SER A 25 -15.64 -25.00 -17.84
C SER A 25 -14.22 -25.62 -17.97
N GLU A 26 -13.24 -24.87 -18.48
CA GLU A 26 -11.79 -25.20 -18.43
C GLU A 26 -11.09 -24.69 -17.16
N LYS A 27 -11.82 -24.06 -16.22
CA LYS A 27 -11.28 -23.55 -14.95
C LYS A 27 -11.02 -24.67 -13.95
N THR A 28 -10.09 -24.45 -13.03
CA THR A 28 -9.76 -25.42 -11.99
C THR A 28 -10.91 -25.59 -11.00
N VAL A 29 -11.00 -26.77 -10.37
CA VAL A 29 -12.00 -27.09 -9.34
C VAL A 29 -12.03 -26.04 -8.21
N GLY A 30 -10.88 -25.48 -7.82
CA GLY A 30 -10.79 -24.44 -6.78
C GLY A 30 -11.48 -23.13 -7.17
N GLU A 31 -11.29 -22.67 -8.40
CA GLU A 31 -11.90 -21.44 -8.92
C GLU A 31 -13.41 -21.59 -9.11
N LEU A 32 -13.86 -22.78 -9.52
CA LEU A 32 -15.29 -23.11 -9.66
C LEU A 32 -16.00 -23.18 -8.30
N LEU A 33 -15.33 -23.74 -7.28
CA LEU A 33 -15.85 -23.79 -5.92
C LEU A 33 -15.95 -22.41 -5.27
N GLU A 34 -14.99 -21.52 -5.54
CA GLU A 34 -15.05 -20.14 -5.06
C GLU A 34 -16.17 -19.35 -5.74
N LEU A 35 -16.39 -19.55 -7.04
CA LEU A 35 -17.55 -19.02 -7.78
C LEU A 35 -18.88 -19.49 -7.17
N VAL A 36 -19.02 -20.79 -6.89
CA VAL A 36 -20.23 -21.33 -6.25
C VAL A 36 -20.39 -20.78 -4.83
N ARG A 37 -19.30 -20.60 -4.07
CA ARG A 37 -19.32 -19.98 -2.74
C ARG A 37 -19.81 -18.54 -2.79
N ILE A 38 -19.28 -17.72 -3.71
CA ILE A 38 -19.63 -16.31 -3.90
C ILE A 38 -21.06 -16.14 -4.40
N VAL A 39 -21.50 -17.01 -5.33
CA VAL A 39 -22.84 -16.91 -5.91
C VAL A 39 -23.92 -17.36 -4.93
N TYR A 40 -23.63 -18.30 -4.02
CA TYR A 40 -24.69 -18.93 -3.21
C TYR A 40 -24.67 -18.60 -1.72
N GLU A 41 -23.53 -18.28 -1.11
CA GLU A 41 -23.25 -17.98 0.31
C GLU A 41 -24.11 -18.59 1.46
N TYR A 42 -25.11 -19.44 1.20
CA TYR A 42 -26.05 -20.02 2.15
C TYR A 42 -26.76 -21.23 1.53
N GLY A 43 -26.26 -22.42 1.84
CA GLY A 43 -26.96 -23.67 1.58
C GLY A 43 -26.08 -24.87 1.88
N ASP A 44 -26.60 -25.83 2.65
CA ASP A 44 -25.98 -27.14 2.86
C ASP A 44 -25.95 -27.88 1.51
N VAL A 45 -24.91 -27.63 0.68
CA VAL A 45 -24.67 -28.38 -0.55
C VAL A 45 -24.11 -29.74 -0.15
N ARG A 46 -24.98 -30.62 0.37
CA ARG A 46 -24.64 -32.01 0.62
C ARG A 46 -24.48 -32.72 -0.72
N GLY A 47 -23.24 -32.78 -1.19
CA GLY A 47 -22.82 -33.56 -2.35
C GLY A 47 -22.66 -32.70 -3.60
N SER A 48 -21.50 -32.08 -3.75
CA SER A 48 -21.06 -31.51 -5.03
C SER A 48 -20.46 -32.62 -5.89
N LEU A 49 -21.03 -32.88 -7.07
CA LEU A 49 -20.46 -33.73 -8.11
C LEU A 49 -19.89 -32.82 -9.20
N LEU A 50 -18.57 -32.66 -9.22
CA LEU A 50 -17.86 -31.96 -10.29
C LEU A 50 -17.37 -33.00 -11.29
N ASN A 51 -17.72 -32.83 -12.57
CA ASN A 51 -17.21 -33.66 -13.65
C ASN A 51 -16.07 -32.91 -14.34
N GLU A 52 -14.83 -33.25 -14.02
CA GLU A 52 -13.73 -33.10 -14.98
C GLU A 52 -13.69 -34.39 -15.80
N ALA A 53 -13.84 -34.28 -17.13
CA ALA A 53 -13.51 -35.34 -18.08
C ALA A 53 -13.90 -36.78 -17.66
N GLY A 54 -15.07 -36.97 -17.02
CA GLY A 54 -15.61 -38.28 -16.67
C GLY A 54 -15.22 -38.90 -15.32
N ALA A 55 -14.62 -38.17 -14.35
CA ALA A 55 -14.34 -38.72 -13.01
C ALA A 55 -15.00 -37.92 -11.86
N SER A 56 -15.50 -38.64 -10.85
CA SER A 56 -16.21 -38.12 -9.66
C SER A 56 -15.35 -38.21 -8.39
N GLN A 57 -15.34 -37.18 -7.53
CA GLN A 57 -14.73 -37.21 -6.19
C GLN A 57 -15.56 -36.44 -5.14
N SER A 58 -15.59 -36.93 -3.88
CA SER A 58 -16.27 -36.29 -2.74
C SER A 58 -15.28 -35.66 -1.73
N PRO A 59 -15.44 -34.40 -1.29
CA PRO A 59 -14.55 -33.74 -0.34
C PRO A 59 -15.16 -33.62 1.06
N GLU A 60 -15.11 -34.67 1.88
CA GLU A 60 -15.80 -34.69 3.18
C GLU A 60 -14.99 -34.23 4.41
N THR A 61 -13.77 -33.69 4.29
CA THR A 61 -12.90 -33.56 5.48
C THR A 61 -12.39 -32.17 5.89
N LYS A 62 -12.75 -31.04 5.27
CA LYS A 62 -12.13 -29.73 5.66
C LYS A 62 -13.03 -28.49 5.72
N LEU A 63 -14.36 -28.63 5.68
CA LEU A 63 -15.24 -27.46 5.54
C LEU A 63 -15.96 -26.99 6.81
N LYS A 64 -15.76 -27.62 7.98
CA LYS A 64 -16.56 -27.32 9.19
C LYS A 64 -16.14 -26.07 9.98
N ASP A 65 -14.97 -25.47 9.72
CA ASP A 65 -14.38 -24.51 10.66
C ASP A 65 -14.28 -23.06 10.16
N ARG A 66 -14.90 -22.69 9.04
CA ARG A 66 -14.77 -21.34 8.49
C ARG A 66 -16.09 -20.79 7.97
N ILE A 67 -16.66 -19.86 8.74
CA ILE A 67 -17.42 -18.65 8.34
C ILE A 67 -18.71 -18.48 9.17
N HIS A 68 -18.78 -17.32 9.86
CA HIS A 68 -19.92 -16.84 10.62
C HIS A 68 -20.85 -16.00 9.73
N VAL A 69 -22.14 -16.04 10.05
CA VAL A 69 -23.28 -15.80 9.15
C VAL A 69 -24.04 -14.53 9.51
N ARG A 70 -24.17 -13.59 8.56
CA ARG A 70 -25.08 -12.42 8.44
C ARG A 70 -24.50 -11.61 7.27
N ASP A 71 -25.08 -11.41 6.08
CA ASP A 71 -26.46 -11.24 5.67
C ASP A 71 -26.54 -11.40 4.12
N LEU A 72 -27.04 -12.52 3.54
CA LEU A 72 -27.16 -12.62 2.06
C LEU A 72 -28.41 -13.35 1.52
N LEU A 73 -29.53 -13.24 2.23
CA LEU A 73 -30.87 -13.51 1.69
C LEU A 73 -31.83 -12.46 2.24
N THR A 74 -32.57 -11.72 1.40
CA THR A 74 -33.83 -11.12 1.85
C THR A 74 -34.87 -12.24 1.94
N VAL A 75 -34.80 -12.98 3.04
CA VAL A 75 -35.93 -13.76 3.52
C VAL A 75 -36.99 -12.77 3.95
N ASN A 76 -38.10 -12.68 3.23
CA ASN A 76 -39.28 -12.03 3.78
C ASN A 76 -39.86 -12.97 4.85
N TYR A 77 -39.49 -12.71 6.11
CA TYR A 77 -39.85 -13.55 7.26
C TYR A 77 -41.36 -13.67 7.48
N ALA A 78 -42.18 -12.80 6.88
CA ALA A 78 -43.63 -12.87 6.98
C ALA A 78 -44.24 -13.98 6.10
N ASN A 79 -43.60 -14.35 4.98
CA ASN A 79 -44.21 -15.23 3.98
C ASN A 79 -43.30 -16.34 3.40
N LYS A 80 -42.05 -16.47 3.86
CA LYS A 80 -41.17 -17.64 3.61
C LYS A 80 -40.96 -18.00 2.12
N SER A 81 -40.92 -17.04 1.20
CA SER A 81 -40.62 -17.28 -0.23
C SER A 81 -39.15 -17.00 -0.60
N ILE A 82 -38.60 -17.74 -1.57
CA ILE A 82 -37.24 -17.58 -2.13
C ILE A 82 -37.32 -17.22 -3.62
N THR A 83 -36.56 -16.22 -4.07
CA THR A 83 -36.48 -15.80 -5.49
C THR A 83 -35.14 -16.25 -6.10
N PRO A 84 -35.11 -17.10 -7.14
CA PRO A 84 -33.87 -17.48 -7.83
C PRO A 84 -33.35 -16.37 -8.75
N ILE A 85 -32.04 -16.12 -8.72
CA ILE A 85 -31.33 -15.13 -9.56
C ILE A 85 -30.72 -15.84 -10.79
N TYR A 86 -30.99 -15.33 -12.00
CA TYR A 86 -30.37 -15.81 -13.24
C TYR A 86 -29.27 -14.85 -13.66
N LEU A 87 -28.05 -15.35 -13.93
CA LEU A 87 -26.89 -14.54 -14.33
C LEU A 87 -26.62 -14.68 -15.84
N GLU A 88 -26.54 -13.56 -16.55
CA GLU A 88 -26.14 -13.46 -17.97
C GLU A 88 -24.76 -12.79 -18.05
N VAL A 89 -23.79 -13.43 -18.72
CA VAL A 89 -22.44 -12.87 -18.95
C VAL A 89 -22.50 -11.96 -20.17
N LEU A 90 -22.09 -10.70 -20.00
CA LEU A 90 -22.23 -9.68 -21.03
C LEU A 90 -20.94 -9.44 -21.82
N GLU A 91 -19.76 -9.61 -21.22
CA GLU A 91 -18.48 -9.29 -21.86
C GLU A 91 -17.32 -10.13 -21.28
N GLU A 92 -16.47 -10.67 -22.16
CA GLU A 92 -15.22 -11.39 -21.85
C GLU A 92 -14.08 -10.68 -22.59
N PHE A 93 -12.97 -10.39 -21.89
CA PHE A 93 -11.76 -9.83 -22.51
C PHE A 93 -10.68 -10.92 -22.63
N ASP A 94 -10.15 -11.11 -23.84
CA ASP A 94 -8.99 -11.95 -24.12
C ASP A 94 -7.71 -11.10 -24.04
N GLY A 95 -7.24 -10.89 -22.81
CA GLY A 95 -5.95 -10.26 -22.56
C GLY A 95 -4.87 -10.90 -23.44
N SER A 96 -4.30 -10.12 -24.36
CA SER A 96 -3.35 -10.56 -25.38
C SER A 96 -2.19 -11.35 -24.75
N GLY A 97 -2.24 -12.68 -24.87
CA GLY A 97 -1.16 -13.60 -24.53
C GLY A 97 -1.26 -14.24 -23.13
N GLU A 98 -1.46 -15.55 -23.12
CA GLU A 98 -1.25 -16.50 -22.00
C GLU A 98 -2.03 -16.31 -20.68
N THR A 99 -3.03 -15.45 -20.61
CA THR A 99 -3.91 -15.34 -19.42
C THR A 99 -5.36 -15.72 -19.72
N ALA A 100 -6.00 -16.38 -18.76
CA ALA A 100 -7.39 -16.85 -18.86
C ALA A 100 -8.37 -15.68 -19.09
N PRO A 101 -9.54 -15.92 -19.75
CA PRO A 101 -10.51 -14.87 -20.00
C PRO A 101 -11.02 -14.23 -18.70
N ILE A 102 -11.02 -12.89 -18.68
CA ILE A 102 -11.48 -12.07 -17.55
C ILE A 102 -12.97 -11.78 -17.73
N LEU A 103 -13.76 -12.02 -16.67
CA LEU A 103 -15.20 -11.74 -16.65
C LEU A 103 -15.41 -10.30 -16.14
N GLU A 104 -15.72 -9.37 -17.04
CA GLU A 104 -15.84 -7.95 -16.68
C GLU A 104 -17.27 -7.54 -16.28
N ARG A 105 -18.29 -8.22 -16.83
CA ARG A 105 -19.68 -7.76 -16.64
C ARG A 105 -20.71 -8.89 -16.72
N TYR A 106 -21.68 -8.87 -15.80
CA TYR A 106 -22.88 -9.72 -15.88
C TYR A 106 -24.17 -8.91 -15.61
N ARG A 107 -25.33 -9.53 -15.75
CA ARG A 107 -26.65 -8.98 -15.38
C ARG A 107 -27.55 -10.03 -14.73
N THR A 108 -28.37 -9.63 -13.76
CA THR A 108 -29.48 -10.44 -13.22
C THR A 108 -30.73 -10.40 -14.13
N ILE A 109 -31.28 -11.55 -14.53
CA ILE A 109 -32.56 -11.62 -15.27
C ILE A 109 -33.71 -12.03 -14.33
N PRO A 110 -34.69 -11.15 -14.04
CA PRO A 110 -35.93 -11.56 -13.41
C PRO A 110 -36.77 -12.39 -14.39
N ARG A 111 -37.06 -13.64 -14.06
CA ARG A 111 -37.81 -14.54 -14.94
C ARG A 111 -39.26 -14.07 -15.06
N ARG A 112 -39.63 -13.41 -16.17
CA ARG A 112 -41.04 -13.24 -16.55
C ARG A 112 -41.62 -14.58 -17.03
N THR A 113 -41.96 -15.49 -16.12
CA THR A 113 -42.80 -16.64 -16.46
C THR A 113 -44.28 -16.23 -16.40
N ARG A 114 -44.99 -16.37 -17.52
CA ARG A 114 -46.42 -16.06 -17.77
C ARG A 114 -47.44 -16.73 -16.81
N LYS A 115 -47.03 -17.31 -15.69
CA LYS A 115 -47.90 -17.95 -14.69
C LYS A 115 -47.36 -17.74 -13.27
N THR A 116 -47.41 -16.52 -12.77
CA THR A 116 -47.34 -16.27 -11.32
C THR A 116 -48.34 -15.18 -10.97
N ALA A 117 -49.54 -15.60 -10.58
CA ALA A 117 -50.61 -14.77 -10.01
C ALA A 117 -50.42 -14.53 -8.51
N PHE A 118 -49.21 -14.68 -7.99
CA PHE A 118 -48.85 -14.32 -6.63
C PHE A 118 -47.84 -13.18 -6.72
N GLY A 119 -48.26 -12.01 -6.24
CA GLY A 119 -47.48 -10.78 -6.24
C GLY A 119 -46.15 -10.99 -5.52
N TYR A 120 -45.07 -11.05 -6.29
CA TYR A 120 -43.74 -10.77 -5.80
C TYR A 120 -43.52 -9.27 -5.93
N PRO A 121 -42.97 -8.57 -4.91
CA PRO A 121 -42.55 -7.20 -5.11
C PRO A 121 -41.47 -7.21 -6.20
N ALA A 122 -41.70 -6.46 -7.28
CA ALA A 122 -40.64 -6.16 -8.22
C ALA A 122 -39.50 -5.52 -7.42
N PHE A 123 -38.28 -6.03 -7.55
CA PHE A 123 -37.09 -5.35 -7.01
C PHE A 123 -37.15 -3.89 -7.46
N ALA A 124 -37.02 -2.95 -6.52
CA ALA A 124 -36.87 -1.56 -6.90
C ALA A 124 -35.64 -1.46 -7.82
N PRO A 125 -35.73 -0.78 -8.98
CA PRO A 125 -34.62 -0.73 -9.94
C PRO A 125 -33.28 -0.32 -9.30
N GLU A 126 -33.33 0.56 -8.30
CA GLU A 126 -32.18 1.06 -7.53
C GLU A 126 -31.52 -0.03 -6.68
N GLU A 127 -32.30 -0.89 -6.01
CA GLU A 127 -31.79 -2.01 -5.21
C GLU A 127 -31.15 -3.09 -6.10
N ALA A 128 -31.75 -3.34 -7.27
CA ALA A 128 -31.19 -4.25 -8.25
C ALA A 128 -29.86 -3.72 -8.83
N GLU A 129 -29.78 -2.42 -9.12
CA GLU A 129 -28.55 -1.78 -9.59
C GLU A 129 -27.45 -1.80 -8.51
N HIS A 130 -27.80 -1.55 -7.25
CA HIS A 130 -26.86 -1.61 -6.13
C HIS A 130 -26.31 -3.04 -5.94
N PHE A 131 -27.20 -4.04 -5.92
CA PHE A 131 -26.80 -5.44 -5.80
C PHE A 131 -25.94 -5.90 -6.99
N GLN A 132 -26.29 -5.46 -8.20
CA GLN A 132 -25.53 -5.73 -9.42
C GLN A 132 -24.11 -5.12 -9.37
N LYS A 133 -23.97 -3.90 -8.84
CA LYS A 133 -22.66 -3.26 -8.61
C LYS A 133 -21.83 -4.03 -7.58
N TYR A 134 -22.44 -4.40 -6.45
CA TYR A 134 -21.81 -5.19 -5.40
C TYR A 134 -21.28 -6.54 -5.93
N LEU A 135 -22.14 -7.32 -6.58
CA LEU A 135 -21.75 -8.65 -7.04
C LEU A 135 -20.75 -8.59 -8.23
N ASN A 136 -20.76 -7.51 -9.04
CA ASN A 136 -19.69 -7.25 -10.04
C ASN A 136 -18.34 -7.05 -9.34
N LYS A 137 -18.31 -6.23 -8.29
CA LYS A 137 -17.10 -5.98 -7.48
C LYS A 137 -16.56 -7.27 -6.85
N GLU A 138 -17.41 -8.10 -6.24
CA GLU A 138 -17.00 -9.35 -5.61
C GLU A 138 -16.45 -10.38 -6.60
N ILE A 139 -17.00 -10.45 -7.80
CA ILE A 139 -16.47 -11.33 -8.85
C ILE A 139 -15.12 -10.81 -9.36
N SER A 140 -14.97 -9.50 -9.55
CA SER A 140 -13.68 -8.91 -9.93
C SER A 140 -12.60 -9.16 -8.87
N LYS A 141 -12.93 -9.24 -7.56
CA LYS A 141 -11.96 -9.55 -6.49
C LYS A 141 -11.29 -10.90 -6.68
N VAL A 142 -11.97 -11.84 -7.34
CA VAL A 142 -11.45 -13.18 -7.60
C VAL A 142 -10.66 -13.25 -8.90
N PHE A 143 -11.14 -12.61 -9.97
CA PHE A 143 -10.57 -12.80 -11.31
C PHE A 143 -9.60 -11.71 -11.76
N ALA A 144 -9.67 -10.52 -11.17
CA ALA A 144 -8.77 -9.40 -11.44
C ALA A 144 -8.58 -8.55 -10.17
N PRO A 145 -8.06 -9.12 -9.07
CA PRO A 145 -7.90 -8.42 -7.80
C PRO A 145 -7.13 -7.10 -7.92
N GLU A 146 -6.19 -7.01 -8.87
CA GLU A 146 -5.41 -5.82 -9.19
C GLU A 146 -6.19 -4.70 -9.88
N LEU A 147 -7.40 -4.98 -10.37
CA LEU A 147 -8.30 -4.00 -10.98
C LEU A 147 -9.46 -3.63 -10.04
N VAL A 148 -9.55 -4.26 -8.87
CA VAL A 148 -10.62 -3.97 -7.92
C VAL A 148 -10.30 -2.76 -7.09
N VAL A 149 -11.18 -1.76 -7.19
CA VAL A 149 -11.17 -0.63 -6.26
C VAL A 149 -11.45 -1.14 -4.86
N PRO A 150 -10.59 -0.85 -3.87
CA PRO A 150 -10.80 -1.21 -2.48
C PRO A 150 -12.16 -0.73 -1.94
N ASP A 151 -12.66 -1.37 -0.88
CA ASP A 151 -13.83 -0.86 -0.17
C ASP A 151 -13.44 0.41 0.61
N PHE A 152 -14.12 1.51 0.31
CA PHE A 152 -13.87 2.77 0.98
C PHE A 152 -14.63 2.84 2.32
N ALA A 153 -13.93 3.35 3.33
CA ALA A 153 -14.43 3.69 4.65
C ALA A 153 -15.28 4.98 4.59
N TRP A 154 -16.49 4.87 4.02
CA TRP A 154 -17.40 6.00 3.81
C TRP A 154 -17.86 6.71 5.10
N GLU A 155 -17.62 6.14 6.28
CA GLU A 155 -17.88 6.80 7.56
C GLU A 155 -17.05 8.06 7.80
N ILE A 156 -15.95 8.25 7.06
CA ILE A 156 -15.12 9.48 7.13
C ILE A 156 -15.62 10.57 6.19
N ALA A 157 -16.55 10.26 5.29
CA ALA A 157 -17.00 11.18 4.25
C ALA A 157 -17.86 12.29 4.85
N THR A 158 -17.54 13.54 4.50
CA THR A 158 -18.27 14.75 4.89
C THR A 158 -18.52 15.59 3.64
N PRO A 159 -19.71 16.21 3.47
CA PRO A 159 -19.96 17.09 2.33
C PRO A 159 -18.89 18.17 2.24
N TRP A 160 -18.30 18.37 1.06
CA TRP A 160 -17.21 19.34 0.88
C TRP A 160 -17.64 20.76 1.27
N GLN A 161 -18.91 21.11 1.05
CA GLN A 161 -19.50 22.36 1.54
C GLN A 161 -19.23 22.57 3.05
N SER A 162 -19.38 21.54 3.89
CA SER A 162 -19.13 21.66 5.34
C SER A 162 -17.66 21.92 5.67
N LEU A 163 -16.73 21.44 4.84
CA LEU A 163 -15.29 21.72 4.97
C LEU A 163 -14.92 23.13 4.48
N LEU A 164 -15.64 23.66 3.49
CA LEU A 164 -15.52 25.04 3.06
C LEU A 164 -16.09 26.01 4.12
N ASP A 165 -17.25 25.68 4.69
CA ASP A 165 -17.96 26.48 5.69
C ASP A 165 -17.14 26.66 6.98
N SER A 166 -16.36 25.66 7.36
CA SER A 166 -15.46 25.70 8.52
C SER A 166 -14.19 26.54 8.28
N GLY A 167 -13.80 26.77 7.02
CA GLY A 167 -12.61 27.55 6.67
C GLY A 167 -12.80 29.06 6.79
N THR A 168 -11.71 29.82 6.84
CA THR A 168 -11.76 31.29 6.83
C THR A 168 -11.85 31.83 5.40
N ALA A 169 -12.24 33.10 5.26
CA ALA A 169 -12.19 33.76 3.96
C ALA A 169 -10.77 33.89 3.39
N ALA A 170 -9.73 33.78 4.22
CA ALA A 170 -8.34 33.76 3.75
C ALA A 170 -8.01 32.40 3.12
N ASP A 171 -8.41 31.30 3.74
CA ASP A 171 -8.17 29.94 3.26
C ASP A 171 -8.82 29.72 1.88
N LEU A 172 -10.06 30.20 1.70
CA LEU A 172 -10.75 30.15 0.40
C LEU A 172 -10.02 30.95 -0.69
N LYS A 173 -9.41 32.08 -0.34
CA LYS A 173 -8.63 32.88 -1.30
C LYS A 173 -7.33 32.19 -1.69
N ILE A 174 -6.69 31.50 -0.74
CA ILE A 174 -5.52 30.66 -1.01
C ILE A 174 -5.90 29.56 -1.99
N LEU A 175 -6.98 28.81 -1.71
CA LEU A 175 -7.53 27.77 -2.59
C LEU A 175 -7.78 28.31 -4.00
N ILE A 176 -8.48 29.44 -4.13
CA ILE A 176 -8.77 30.07 -5.43
C ILE A 176 -7.49 30.41 -6.19
N LYS A 177 -6.52 31.04 -5.51
CA LYS A 177 -5.27 31.49 -6.14
C LYS A 177 -4.40 30.33 -6.59
N GLU A 178 -4.23 29.34 -5.73
CA GLU A 178 -3.40 28.15 -5.98
C GLU A 178 -3.93 27.31 -7.15
N ASN A 179 -5.25 27.14 -7.22
CA ASN A 179 -5.89 26.41 -8.31
C ASN A 179 -6.22 27.29 -9.53
N LYS A 180 -5.83 28.58 -9.49
CA LYS A 180 -6.10 29.58 -10.55
C LYS A 180 -7.57 29.63 -10.97
N LEU A 181 -8.48 29.49 -10.00
CA LEU A 181 -9.91 29.50 -10.30
C LEU A 181 -10.36 30.89 -10.74
N PRO A 182 -11.28 31.01 -11.73
CA PRO A 182 -11.81 32.28 -12.22
C PRO A 182 -12.84 32.89 -11.24
N VAL A 183 -12.49 32.96 -9.96
CA VAL A 183 -13.34 33.49 -8.88
C VAL A 183 -12.73 34.79 -8.34
N ASN A 184 -13.54 35.83 -8.23
CA ASN A 184 -13.09 37.11 -7.71
C ASN A 184 -12.80 37.02 -6.20
N VAL A 185 -11.51 37.07 -5.82
CA VAL A 185 -11.03 36.95 -4.43
C VAL A 185 -11.46 38.10 -3.50
N TYR A 186 -12.03 39.18 -4.03
CA TYR A 186 -12.54 40.31 -3.24
C TYR A 186 -14.00 40.12 -2.79
N LEU A 187 -14.64 39.02 -3.18
CA LEU A 187 -16.00 38.70 -2.76
C LEU A 187 -16.06 38.29 -1.28
N ARG A 188 -17.28 38.32 -0.71
CA ARG A 188 -17.56 37.83 0.64
C ARG A 188 -17.43 36.31 0.68
N LYS A 189 -17.12 35.76 1.86
CA LYS A 189 -16.93 34.31 2.09
C LYS A 189 -17.98 33.43 1.39
N ALA A 190 -19.27 33.68 1.62
CA ALA A 190 -20.35 32.90 1.02
C ALA A 190 -20.38 32.94 -0.53
N GLU A 191 -19.93 34.04 -1.15
CA GLU A 191 -19.86 34.15 -2.61
C GLU A 191 -18.57 33.50 -3.16
N LEU A 192 -17.50 33.46 -2.37
CA LEU A 192 -16.30 32.68 -2.69
C LEU A 192 -16.61 31.17 -2.70
N GLU A 193 -17.31 30.67 -1.68
CA GLU A 193 -17.73 29.26 -1.57
C GLU A 193 -18.56 28.83 -2.77
N LYS A 194 -19.60 29.61 -3.11
CA LYS A 194 -20.43 29.36 -4.31
C LYS A 194 -19.60 29.36 -5.58
N GLY A 195 -18.66 30.30 -5.71
CA GLY A 195 -17.74 30.37 -6.84
C GLY A 195 -16.90 29.10 -6.97
N ILE A 196 -16.29 28.65 -5.87
CA ILE A 196 -15.45 27.45 -5.83
C ILE A 196 -16.24 26.21 -6.23
N ILE A 197 -17.41 25.98 -5.61
CA ILE A 197 -18.25 24.81 -5.91
C ILE A 197 -18.71 24.79 -7.36
N LYS A 198 -19.08 25.96 -7.89
CA LYS A 198 -19.47 26.11 -9.29
C LYS A 198 -18.35 25.74 -10.25
N GLU A 199 -17.09 26.04 -9.93
CA GLU A 199 -15.94 25.70 -10.79
C GLU A 199 -15.52 24.23 -10.65
N ALA A 200 -15.64 23.65 -9.45
CA ALA A 200 -15.42 22.22 -9.23
C ALA A 200 -16.39 21.34 -10.03
N GLY A 201 -17.63 21.78 -10.22
CA GLY A 201 -18.65 21.05 -11.00
C GLY A 201 -18.49 21.12 -12.53
N LYS A 202 -17.51 21.86 -13.06
CA LYS A 202 -17.38 22.13 -14.52
C LYS A 202 -16.11 21.60 -15.16
N SER A 203 -15.14 21.12 -14.39
CA SER A 203 -13.75 20.96 -14.86
C SER A 203 -13.06 19.71 -14.31
N ASP A 204 -11.87 19.40 -14.83
CA ASP A 204 -10.90 18.42 -14.29
C ASP A 204 -10.32 18.85 -12.92
N PHE A 205 -11.09 19.59 -12.12
CA PHE A 205 -10.69 20.20 -10.85
C PHE A 205 -10.04 19.18 -9.92
N TRP A 206 -10.71 18.05 -9.71
CA TRP A 206 -10.23 16.99 -8.83
C TRP A 206 -8.96 16.31 -9.35
N GLU A 207 -8.88 16.09 -10.67
CA GLU A 207 -7.70 15.49 -11.30
C GLU A 207 -6.52 16.47 -11.22
N ASN A 208 -6.72 17.76 -11.43
CA ASN A 208 -5.69 18.78 -11.25
C ASN A 208 -5.18 18.84 -9.79
N ILE A 209 -6.06 18.74 -8.80
CA ILE A 209 -5.64 18.65 -7.39
C ILE A 209 -4.80 17.39 -7.17
N MET A 210 -5.25 16.23 -7.66
CA MET A 210 -4.47 14.98 -7.57
C MET A 210 -3.09 15.10 -8.25
N GLN A 211 -2.99 15.75 -9.40
CA GLN A 211 -1.71 15.94 -10.10
C GLN A 211 -0.75 16.89 -9.36
N THR A 212 -1.24 17.68 -8.40
CA THR A 212 -0.37 18.45 -7.50
C THR A 212 0.06 17.68 -6.26
N MET A 213 -0.58 16.54 -5.98
CA MET A 213 -0.27 15.65 -4.87
C MET A 213 0.98 14.83 -5.21
N GLY A 214 1.92 14.76 -4.27
CA GLY A 214 3.04 13.84 -4.42
C GLY A 214 2.62 12.41 -4.09
N ILE A 215 3.39 11.44 -4.57
CA ILE A 215 3.10 10.01 -4.40
C ILE A 215 2.87 9.58 -2.94
N THR A 216 3.58 10.18 -1.99
CA THR A 216 3.46 9.88 -0.55
C THR A 216 2.07 10.24 -0.06
N GLU A 217 1.62 11.47 -0.34
CA GLU A 217 0.29 11.92 0.05
C GLU A 217 -0.79 11.13 -0.68
N TYR A 218 -0.57 10.76 -1.95
CA TYR A 218 -1.47 9.87 -2.70
C TYR A 218 -1.72 8.55 -1.97
N PHE A 219 -0.66 7.86 -1.56
CA PHE A 219 -0.80 6.60 -0.84
C PHE A 219 -1.40 6.77 0.55
N GLN A 220 -1.09 7.87 1.25
CA GLN A 220 -1.72 8.19 2.52
C GLN A 220 -3.22 8.44 2.37
N VAL A 221 -3.64 9.12 1.30
CA VAL A 221 -5.05 9.35 0.97
C VAL A 221 -5.73 8.02 0.61
N LYS A 222 -5.08 7.19 -0.20
CA LYS A 222 -5.59 5.85 -0.53
C LYS A 222 -5.75 5.01 0.73
N GLU A 223 -4.76 5.00 1.62
CA GLU A 223 -4.83 4.31 2.90
C GLU A 223 -5.96 4.84 3.79
N LEU A 224 -6.10 6.17 3.92
CA LEU A 224 -7.17 6.82 4.67
C LEU A 224 -8.55 6.44 4.12
N CYS A 225 -8.74 6.46 2.79
CA CYS A 225 -9.98 6.05 2.15
C CYS A 225 -10.32 4.59 2.42
N ILE A 226 -9.35 3.70 2.61
CA ILE A 226 -9.57 2.25 2.79
C ILE A 226 -9.75 1.88 4.26
N GLN A 227 -8.82 2.33 5.11
CA GLN A 227 -8.78 1.96 6.51
C GLN A 227 -9.70 2.83 7.37
N GLY A 228 -10.15 3.97 6.84
CA GLY A 228 -10.91 4.94 7.58
C GLY A 228 -10.03 5.77 8.52
N SER A 229 -10.70 6.51 9.39
CA SER A 229 -10.08 7.59 10.15
C SER A 229 -8.99 7.10 11.10
N LYS A 230 -7.81 7.72 11.06
CA LYS A 230 -6.77 7.60 12.08
C LYS A 230 -6.91 8.76 13.07
N PHE A 231 -6.55 8.54 14.34
CA PHE A 231 -6.41 9.65 15.29
C PHE A 231 -5.17 10.46 14.90
N VAL A 232 -5.42 11.68 14.45
CA VAL A 232 -4.41 12.65 14.06
C VAL A 232 -4.73 13.93 14.87
N ASN A 233 -3.72 14.75 15.18
CA ASN A 233 -3.94 16.08 15.75
C ASN A 233 -3.90 17.11 14.60
N GLY A 234 -4.60 18.24 14.68
CA GLY A 234 -4.73 19.19 13.57
C GLY A 234 -3.45 19.54 12.80
N ASP A 235 -2.34 19.83 13.49
CA ASP A 235 -1.04 20.10 12.86
C ASP A 235 -0.48 18.90 12.06
N ALA A 236 -0.85 17.69 12.47
CA ALA A 236 -0.52 16.46 11.78
C ALA A 236 -1.40 16.21 10.54
N VAL A 237 -2.62 16.75 10.44
CA VAL A 237 -3.42 16.66 9.20
C VAL A 237 -2.82 17.53 8.10
N ASP A 238 -2.47 18.78 8.40
CA ASP A 238 -1.86 19.70 7.44
C ASP A 238 -0.51 19.19 6.91
N THR A 239 0.27 18.53 7.77
CA THR A 239 1.58 17.98 7.40
C THR A 239 1.49 16.62 6.72
N THR A 240 0.48 15.80 7.04
CA THR A 240 0.26 14.50 6.40
C THR A 240 -0.41 14.66 5.04
N PHE A 241 -1.36 15.59 4.93
CA PHE A 241 -2.17 15.80 3.74
C PHE A 241 -2.09 17.26 3.26
N PRO A 242 -0.91 17.78 2.90
CA PRO A 242 -0.72 19.19 2.58
C PRO A 242 -1.52 19.66 1.36
N VAL A 243 -1.70 18.80 0.35
CA VAL A 243 -2.51 19.11 -0.85
C VAL A 243 -4.00 19.03 -0.56
N LEU A 244 -4.47 18.06 0.22
CA LEU A 244 -5.88 18.06 0.59
C LEU A 244 -6.24 19.21 1.52
N SER A 245 -5.37 19.54 2.49
CA SER A 245 -5.62 20.57 3.49
C SER A 245 -5.69 21.97 2.87
N ARG A 246 -4.74 22.31 1.99
CA ARG A 246 -4.77 23.59 1.23
C ARG A 246 -5.99 23.74 0.32
N ASN A 247 -6.60 22.62 -0.08
CA ASN A 247 -7.80 22.58 -0.90
C ASN A 247 -9.08 22.38 -0.08
N ARG A 248 -8.98 22.40 1.27
CA ARG A 248 -10.10 22.19 2.19
C ARG A 248 -10.85 20.89 1.92
N LEU A 249 -10.11 19.82 1.61
CA LEU A 249 -10.66 18.49 1.33
C LEU A 249 -10.54 17.52 2.50
N VAL A 250 -9.77 17.87 3.50
CA VAL A 250 -9.56 17.08 4.71
C VAL A 250 -9.60 18.01 5.92
N ASP A 251 -10.14 17.53 7.03
CA ASP A 251 -10.16 18.23 8.31
C ASP A 251 -10.32 17.20 9.44
N GLU A 252 -10.40 17.67 10.69
CA GLU A 252 -10.73 16.85 11.85
C GLU A 252 -12.14 17.16 12.35
N ASN A 253 -12.88 16.11 12.70
CA ASN A 253 -14.14 16.30 13.40
C ASN A 253 -13.93 16.53 14.91
N TYR A 254 -15.04 16.76 15.64
CA TYR A 254 -15.02 17.04 17.08
C TYR A 254 -14.36 15.94 17.95
N TRP A 255 -14.14 14.75 17.38
CA TRP A 255 -13.53 13.59 18.05
C TRP A 255 -12.08 13.35 17.60
N TYR A 256 -11.43 14.34 16.96
CA TYR A 256 -10.08 14.23 16.40
C TYR A 256 -9.94 13.08 15.39
N ARG A 257 -11.03 12.82 14.67
CA ARG A 257 -11.04 11.87 13.55
C ARG A 257 -10.90 12.65 12.27
N THR A 258 -9.90 12.30 11.47
CA THR A 258 -9.76 12.77 10.10
C THR A 258 -11.02 12.45 9.30
N ILE A 259 -11.59 13.47 8.67
CA ILE A 259 -12.73 13.42 7.75
C ILE A 259 -12.31 13.93 6.37
N LEU A 260 -12.98 13.44 5.33
CA LEU A 260 -12.60 13.70 3.94
C LEU A 260 -13.81 14.18 3.13
N ALA A 261 -13.57 15.07 2.17
CA ALA A 261 -14.59 15.58 1.26
C ALA A 261 -15.24 14.42 0.50
N LYS A 262 -16.55 14.25 0.69
CA LYS A 262 -17.33 13.16 0.10
C LYS A 262 -17.23 13.16 -1.43
N GLU A 263 -17.37 14.34 -2.05
CA GLU A 263 -17.31 14.53 -3.49
C GLU A 263 -15.92 14.18 -4.06
N PHE A 264 -14.85 14.43 -3.29
CA PHE A 264 -13.52 14.00 -3.65
C PHE A 264 -13.36 12.47 -3.52
N MET A 265 -13.90 11.85 -2.47
CA MET A 265 -13.90 10.38 -2.32
C MET A 265 -14.64 9.69 -3.47
N GLU A 266 -15.80 10.22 -3.87
CA GLU A 266 -16.58 9.72 -5.01
C GLU A 266 -15.78 9.84 -6.32
N PHE A 267 -15.11 10.97 -6.54
CA PHE A 267 -14.19 11.13 -7.66
C PHE A 267 -13.05 10.11 -7.59
N PHE A 268 -12.41 9.95 -6.43
CA PHE A 268 -11.24 9.12 -6.24
C PHE A 268 -11.54 7.62 -6.42
N GLU A 269 -12.68 7.13 -5.92
CA GLU A 269 -13.13 5.75 -6.13
C GLU A 269 -13.34 5.47 -7.63
N ASN A 270 -14.02 6.38 -8.35
CA ASN A 270 -14.24 6.26 -9.79
C ASN A 270 -12.92 6.34 -10.58
N TRP A 271 -12.02 7.22 -10.17
CA TRP A 271 -10.71 7.40 -10.79
C TRP A 271 -9.85 6.13 -10.63
N LEU A 272 -9.82 5.51 -9.46
CA LEU A 272 -9.17 4.21 -9.24
C LEU A 272 -9.77 3.12 -10.15
N GLY A 273 -11.10 3.07 -10.24
CA GLY A 273 -11.82 2.11 -11.07
C GLY A 273 -11.57 2.25 -12.58
N SER A 274 -11.08 3.41 -13.01
CA SER A 274 -10.70 3.65 -14.41
C SER A 274 -9.31 3.10 -14.79
N GLY A 275 -8.53 2.57 -13.83
CA GLY A 275 -7.20 2.02 -14.07
C GLY A 275 -6.08 3.07 -14.24
N LYS A 276 -6.39 4.37 -14.09
CA LYS A 276 -5.43 5.49 -14.20
C LYS A 276 -4.33 5.50 -13.14
N GLU A 277 -4.48 4.75 -12.04
CA GLU A 277 -3.49 4.68 -10.96
C GLU A 277 -2.09 4.31 -11.45
N ARG A 278 -1.99 3.36 -12.40
CA ARG A 278 -0.67 2.94 -12.91
C ARG A 278 0.06 4.06 -13.65
N GLU A 279 -0.66 4.86 -14.43
CA GLU A 279 -0.10 6.00 -15.15
C GLU A 279 0.31 7.11 -14.17
N TYR A 280 -0.53 7.39 -13.18
CA TYR A 280 -0.22 8.35 -12.13
C TYR A 280 1.03 7.98 -11.32
N ILE A 281 1.16 6.71 -10.91
CA ILE A 281 2.37 6.24 -10.21
C ILE A 281 3.61 6.40 -11.10
N LYS A 282 3.48 6.12 -12.40
CA LYS A 282 4.57 6.29 -13.37
C LYS A 282 4.96 7.77 -13.53
N ASP A 283 4.00 8.68 -13.54
CA ASP A 283 4.24 10.13 -13.66
C ASP A 283 4.86 10.74 -12.39
N HIS A 284 4.77 10.05 -11.26
CA HIS A 284 5.40 10.43 -9.99
C HIS A 284 6.55 9.49 -9.60
N ALA A 285 7.01 8.61 -10.49
CA ALA A 285 8.02 7.61 -10.17
C ALA A 285 9.38 8.28 -9.86
N GLU A 286 9.75 9.34 -10.58
CA GLU A 286 10.97 10.10 -10.33
C GLU A 286 10.97 10.74 -8.93
N GLN A 287 9.83 11.30 -8.51
CA GLN A 287 9.63 11.84 -7.17
C GLN A 287 9.71 10.75 -6.10
N THR A 288 9.04 9.62 -6.32
CA THR A 288 9.08 8.45 -5.43
C THR A 288 10.52 8.00 -5.20
N CYS A 289 11.26 7.82 -6.29
CA CYS A 289 12.67 7.40 -6.27
C CYS A 289 13.56 8.43 -5.57
N PHE A 290 13.33 9.72 -5.80
CA PHE A 290 14.05 10.82 -5.15
C PHE A 290 13.85 10.84 -3.63
N LEU A 291 12.60 10.71 -3.17
CA LEU A 291 12.27 10.65 -1.74
C LEU A 291 12.84 9.38 -1.11
N ALA A 292 12.67 8.23 -1.76
CA ALA A 292 13.19 6.96 -1.27
C ALA A 292 14.72 6.98 -1.12
N ALA A 293 15.45 7.53 -2.09
CA ALA A 293 16.90 7.67 -2.02
C ALA A 293 17.33 8.58 -0.85
N CYS A 294 16.70 9.75 -0.71
CA CYS A 294 16.95 10.67 0.41
C CYS A 294 16.75 9.98 1.77
N ARG A 295 15.67 9.20 1.93
CA ARG A 295 15.36 8.50 3.17
C ARG A 295 16.28 7.31 3.42
N LEU A 296 16.63 6.54 2.39
CA LEU A 296 17.44 5.34 2.55
C LEU A 296 18.93 5.63 2.79
N TYR A 297 19.49 6.58 2.05
CA TYR A 297 20.93 6.87 2.09
C TYR A 297 21.26 8.18 2.81
N GLY A 298 20.25 8.93 3.26
CA GLY A 298 20.43 10.27 3.80
C GLY A 298 20.70 11.33 2.72
N PHE A 299 20.74 10.96 1.44
CA PHE A 299 20.92 11.87 0.31
C PHE A 299 20.41 11.25 -0.99
N ALA A 300 20.18 12.09 -2.00
CA ALA A 300 19.90 11.68 -3.37
C ALA A 300 20.81 12.42 -4.35
N ASP A 301 21.36 11.68 -5.31
CA ASP A 301 21.97 12.22 -6.53
C ASP A 301 21.26 11.67 -7.77
N ARG A 302 21.52 12.28 -8.93
CA ARG A 302 20.81 11.94 -10.17
C ARG A 302 20.98 10.46 -10.55
N GLU A 303 22.15 9.89 -10.27
CA GLU A 303 22.46 8.51 -10.65
C GLU A 303 21.71 7.51 -9.79
N LEU A 304 21.65 7.71 -8.47
CA LEU A 304 20.84 6.90 -7.55
C LEU A 304 19.36 6.92 -7.91
N VAL A 305 18.81 8.11 -8.20
CA VAL A 305 17.40 8.22 -8.61
C VAL A 305 17.16 7.54 -9.95
N THR A 306 18.14 7.57 -10.86
CA THR A 306 18.05 6.84 -12.14
C THR A 306 18.07 5.33 -11.93
N GLU A 307 18.87 4.83 -11.00
CA GLU A 307 18.89 3.41 -10.63
C GLU A 307 17.54 2.96 -10.06
N PHE A 308 16.97 3.72 -9.13
CA PHE A 308 15.67 3.42 -8.53
C PHE A 308 14.55 3.49 -9.58
N TYR A 309 14.60 4.49 -10.46
CA TYR A 309 13.62 4.63 -11.53
C TYR A 309 13.64 3.42 -12.46
N LYS A 310 14.80 2.88 -12.81
CA LYS A 310 14.90 1.66 -13.65
C LYS A 310 14.26 0.44 -12.98
N ILE A 311 14.28 0.37 -11.64
CA ILE A 311 13.65 -0.71 -10.87
C ILE A 311 12.12 -0.53 -10.87
N MET A 312 11.64 0.69 -10.67
CA MET A 312 10.21 1.03 -10.67
C MET A 312 9.58 0.91 -12.06
N CYS A 313 10.28 1.42 -13.06
CA CYS A 313 9.86 1.61 -14.44
C CYS A 313 11.02 1.19 -15.38
N PRO A 314 11.07 -0.08 -15.83
CA PRO A 314 12.14 -0.62 -16.68
C PRO A 314 12.06 -0.13 -18.14
N GLU A 315 12.01 1.19 -18.34
CA GLU A 315 11.92 1.85 -19.65
C GLU A 315 13.30 2.23 -20.20
N GLN A 316 13.44 2.27 -21.52
CA GLN A 316 14.74 2.57 -22.18
C GLN A 316 15.22 4.03 -21.98
N ASN A 317 14.36 4.95 -21.53
CA ASN A 317 14.62 6.38 -21.44
C ASN A 317 14.78 6.92 -19.99
N ALA A 318 15.03 6.05 -19.01
CA ALA A 318 15.14 6.42 -17.59
C ALA A 318 16.05 7.65 -17.33
N ALA A 319 17.22 7.71 -17.96
CA ALA A 319 18.18 8.80 -17.77
C ALA A 319 17.69 10.16 -18.27
N GLU A 320 16.86 10.16 -19.32
CA GLU A 320 16.24 11.37 -19.88
C GLU A 320 15.09 11.84 -18.99
N ARG A 321 14.17 10.93 -18.63
CA ARG A 321 13.04 11.19 -17.72
C ARG A 321 13.52 11.78 -16.39
N VAL A 322 14.44 11.09 -15.72
CA VAL A 322 15.04 11.55 -14.47
C VAL A 322 15.83 12.84 -14.68
N GLY A 323 16.46 13.03 -15.84
CA GLY A 323 17.14 14.28 -16.19
C GLY A 323 16.19 15.48 -16.29
N ASN A 324 14.99 15.28 -16.84
CA ASN A 324 13.97 16.32 -16.91
C ASN A 324 13.39 16.63 -15.53
N PHE A 325 13.09 15.60 -14.72
CA PHE A 325 12.73 15.76 -13.32
C PHE A 325 13.80 16.53 -12.54
N TRP A 326 15.08 16.24 -12.76
CA TRP A 326 16.18 16.88 -12.01
C TRP A 326 16.23 18.40 -12.17
N LYS A 327 15.73 18.94 -13.30
CA LYS A 327 15.59 20.39 -13.52
C LYS A 327 14.57 21.03 -12.56
N GLN A 328 13.60 20.25 -12.08
CA GLN A 328 12.51 20.66 -11.21
C GLN A 328 12.66 20.11 -9.78
N ALA A 329 13.69 19.29 -9.50
CA ALA A 329 13.88 18.63 -8.21
C ALA A 329 13.89 19.58 -7.01
N MET A 330 14.30 20.84 -7.18
CA MET A 330 14.23 21.84 -6.11
C MET A 330 12.79 22.14 -5.66
N GLN A 331 11.83 22.21 -6.59
CA GLN A 331 10.43 22.46 -6.25
C GLN A 331 9.85 21.31 -5.43
N CYS A 332 10.14 20.08 -5.85
CA CYS A 332 9.84 18.89 -5.05
C CYS A 332 10.53 18.97 -3.68
N ALA A 333 11.83 19.27 -3.62
CA ALA A 333 12.59 19.29 -2.38
C ALA A 333 12.01 20.25 -1.33
N LEU A 334 11.55 21.44 -1.76
CA LEU A 334 10.91 22.44 -0.90
C LEU A 334 9.64 21.92 -0.22
N GLN A 335 8.90 21.01 -0.85
CA GLN A 335 7.69 20.42 -0.29
C GLN A 335 7.97 19.41 0.83
N TYR A 336 9.19 18.82 0.87
CA TYR A 336 9.51 17.69 1.76
C TYR A 336 10.66 17.96 2.73
N ASN A 337 10.95 19.23 3.06
CA ASN A 337 12.07 19.62 3.93
C ASN A 337 13.46 19.12 3.47
N ILE A 338 13.58 18.80 2.18
CA ILE A 338 14.81 18.36 1.54
C ILE A 338 15.58 19.60 1.08
N LYS A 339 16.89 19.63 1.35
CA LYS A 339 17.77 20.74 0.98
C LYS A 339 18.79 20.30 -0.05
N LYS A 340 19.14 21.21 -0.95
CA LYS A 340 20.28 21.05 -1.87
C LYS A 340 21.57 21.45 -1.18
N ILE A 341 22.66 20.71 -1.41
CA ILE A 341 23.99 21.14 -1.00
C ILE A 341 24.49 22.20 -1.99
N VAL A 342 24.87 23.38 -1.48
CA VAL A 342 25.38 24.48 -2.30
C VAL A 342 26.59 24.02 -3.12
N GLY A 343 26.54 24.26 -4.43
CA GLY A 343 27.61 23.87 -5.37
C GLY A 343 27.62 22.38 -5.75
N MET A 344 26.63 21.59 -5.33
CA MET A 344 26.54 20.17 -5.66
C MET A 344 25.13 19.82 -6.16
N GLU A 345 25.04 18.85 -7.07
CA GLU A 345 23.77 18.23 -7.49
C GLU A 345 23.36 17.11 -6.53
N VAL A 346 23.38 17.41 -5.23
CA VAL A 346 23.05 16.46 -4.16
C VAL A 346 22.00 17.08 -3.24
N TYR A 347 20.94 16.33 -2.99
CA TYR A 347 19.84 16.70 -2.09
C TYR A 347 19.86 15.80 -0.85
N TYR A 348 19.36 16.31 0.27
CA TYR A 348 19.31 15.55 1.51
C TYR A 348 18.18 16.00 2.42
N ASP A 349 17.68 15.08 3.25
CA ASP A 349 16.75 15.40 4.31
C ASP A 349 17.48 16.09 5.47
N SER A 350 17.21 17.40 5.62
CA SER A 350 17.86 18.24 6.62
C SER A 350 17.36 18.01 8.04
N GLN A 351 16.25 17.30 8.22
CA GLN A 351 15.81 16.87 9.54
C GLN A 351 16.59 15.65 10.01
N SER A 352 17.01 14.77 9.10
CA SER A 352 17.66 13.50 9.44
C SER A 352 19.18 13.61 9.53
N VAL A 353 19.83 14.37 8.64
CA VAL A 353 21.28 14.41 8.55
C VAL A 353 21.79 15.84 8.32
N SER A 354 22.91 16.20 8.95
CA SER A 354 23.55 17.50 8.72
C SER A 354 24.22 17.57 7.34
N SER A 355 24.31 18.77 6.76
CA SER A 355 24.96 18.98 5.46
C SER A 355 26.43 18.50 5.42
N ASN A 356 27.16 18.65 6.52
CA ASN A 356 28.55 18.18 6.64
C ASN A 356 28.63 16.66 6.66
N SER A 357 27.74 16.01 7.40
CA SER A 357 27.63 14.55 7.44
C SER A 357 27.29 13.99 6.05
N VAL A 358 26.37 14.62 5.32
CA VAL A 358 26.04 14.20 3.94
C VAL A 358 27.23 14.34 3.01
N LYS A 359 28.02 15.42 3.09
CA LYS A 359 29.23 15.55 2.26
C LYS A 359 30.22 14.40 2.52
N LEU A 360 30.35 13.96 3.77
CA LEU A 360 31.21 12.83 4.13
C LEU A 360 30.64 11.50 3.62
N LEU A 361 29.32 11.27 3.82
CA LEU A 361 28.63 10.09 3.32
C LEU A 361 28.74 9.98 1.79
N TYR A 362 28.47 11.08 1.07
CA TYR A 362 28.54 11.12 -0.38
C TYR A 362 29.97 10.87 -0.89
N ARG A 363 30.99 11.46 -0.25
CA ARG A 363 32.39 11.17 -0.58
C ARG A 363 32.73 9.70 -0.35
N SER A 364 32.35 9.14 0.80
CA SER A 364 32.55 7.73 1.11
C SER A 364 31.89 6.84 0.07
N PHE A 365 30.65 7.16 -0.28
CA PHE A 365 29.86 6.46 -1.28
C PHE A 365 30.57 6.43 -2.65
N LEU A 366 31.05 7.58 -3.14
CA LEU A 366 31.84 7.65 -4.37
C LEU A 366 33.14 6.84 -4.28
N THR A 367 33.88 6.94 -3.17
CA THR A 367 35.15 6.21 -2.99
C THR A 367 34.97 4.69 -2.88
N SER A 368 33.78 4.25 -2.46
CA SER A 368 33.42 2.83 -2.32
C SER A 368 32.89 2.20 -3.61
N ASP A 369 33.04 2.88 -4.75
CA ASP A 369 32.45 2.47 -6.04
C ASP A 369 30.93 2.27 -5.93
N ARG A 370 30.28 3.21 -5.22
CA ARG A 370 28.84 3.17 -4.92
C ARG A 370 28.40 1.84 -4.29
N PHE A 371 29.16 1.25 -3.37
CA PHE A 371 28.72 0.05 -2.66
C PHE A 371 27.56 0.37 -1.69
N HIS A 372 26.35 -0.02 -2.05
CA HIS A 372 25.14 0.30 -1.29
C HIS A 372 24.06 -0.78 -1.44
N TYR A 373 23.02 -0.71 -0.59
CA TYR A 373 21.89 -1.63 -0.65
C TYR A 373 20.92 -1.22 -1.74
N VAL A 374 20.60 -2.09 -2.70
CA VAL A 374 19.63 -1.80 -3.76
C VAL A 374 18.24 -2.33 -3.38
N PRO A 375 17.22 -1.48 -3.17
CA PRO A 375 15.88 -1.91 -2.79
C PRO A 375 15.09 -2.53 -3.94
N THR A 376 14.13 -3.39 -3.60
CA THR A 376 13.10 -3.87 -4.53
C THR A 376 12.07 -2.78 -4.84
N LYS A 377 11.26 -2.98 -5.88
CA LYS A 377 10.15 -2.06 -6.23
C LYS A 377 9.24 -1.77 -5.03
N ALA A 378 8.78 -2.82 -4.34
CA ALA A 378 7.90 -2.69 -3.17
C ALA A 378 8.58 -1.95 -2.02
N GLU A 379 9.89 -2.15 -1.82
CA GLU A 379 10.64 -1.40 -0.80
C GLU A 379 10.83 0.07 -1.17
N ILE A 380 11.02 0.41 -2.45
CA ILE A 380 11.10 1.81 -2.89
C ILE A 380 9.79 2.54 -2.56
N GLU A 381 8.66 1.91 -2.87
CA GLU A 381 7.33 2.42 -2.57
C GLU A 381 7.14 2.59 -1.05
N ASP A 382 7.39 1.55 -0.27
CA ASP A 382 7.24 1.60 1.19
C ASP A 382 8.17 2.65 1.84
N ILE A 383 9.43 2.75 1.42
CA ILE A 383 10.36 3.77 1.94
C ILE A 383 9.89 5.19 1.58
N ALA A 384 9.35 5.39 0.37
CA ALA A 384 8.81 6.67 -0.05
C ALA A 384 7.49 7.03 0.65
N ILE A 385 6.73 6.06 1.15
CA ILE A 385 5.46 6.26 1.85
C ILE A 385 5.72 6.37 3.36
N SER A 386 6.17 5.26 3.95
CA SER A 386 6.28 4.99 5.38
C SER A 386 7.60 5.45 5.98
N GLY A 387 8.62 5.67 5.15
CA GLY A 387 9.98 5.92 5.61
C GLY A 387 10.67 4.65 6.11
N ILE A 388 11.74 4.81 6.89
CA ILE A 388 12.49 3.69 7.45
C ILE A 388 12.33 3.73 8.97
N GLY A 389 11.79 2.65 9.52
CA GLY A 389 11.52 2.55 10.94
C GLY A 389 11.34 1.10 11.39
N PHE A 390 10.73 0.95 12.55
CA PHE A 390 10.44 -0.35 13.13
C PHE A 390 9.29 -1.02 12.39
N SER A 391 9.24 -2.35 12.48
CA SER A 391 8.06 -3.08 12.04
C SER A 391 6.83 -2.58 12.79
N GLU A 392 5.66 -2.60 12.16
CA GLU A 392 4.40 -2.19 12.78
C GLU A 392 4.16 -2.90 14.13
N LYS A 393 4.48 -4.20 14.18
CA LYS A 393 4.44 -5.00 15.40
C LYS A 393 5.34 -4.44 16.52
N ASP A 394 6.57 -4.07 16.20
CA ASP A 394 7.53 -3.55 17.18
C ASP A 394 7.15 -2.14 17.63
N ARG A 395 6.68 -1.31 16.70
CA ARG A 395 6.17 0.04 16.96
C ARG A 395 5.00 0.01 17.93
N GLU A 396 3.97 -0.79 17.63
CA GLU A 396 2.79 -0.90 18.49
C GLU A 396 3.12 -1.56 19.84
N ALA A 397 4.02 -2.56 19.87
CA ALA A 397 4.47 -3.15 21.14
C ALA A 397 5.18 -2.13 22.05
N LEU A 398 6.02 -1.25 21.48
CA LEU A 398 6.67 -0.18 22.23
C LEU A 398 5.65 0.83 22.77
N ILE A 399 4.70 1.28 21.94
CA ILE A 399 3.66 2.22 22.34
C ILE A 399 2.80 1.61 23.47
N ASP A 400 2.33 0.37 23.30
CA ASP A 400 1.54 -0.35 24.31
C ASP A 400 2.30 -0.50 25.64
N MET A 401 3.60 -0.78 25.58
CA MET A 401 4.42 -0.87 26.78
C MET A 401 4.60 0.48 27.46
N MET A 402 4.84 1.56 26.71
CA MET A 402 4.94 2.91 27.25
C MET A 402 3.62 3.33 27.91
N GLU A 403 2.49 3.04 27.28
CA GLU A 403 1.16 3.33 27.81
C GLU A 403 0.87 2.55 29.09
N ARG A 404 1.00 1.23 29.06
CA ARG A 404 0.59 0.39 30.19
C ARG A 404 1.56 0.45 31.37
N LYS A 405 2.88 0.49 31.11
CA LYS A 405 3.91 0.38 32.16
C LYS A 405 4.38 1.75 32.66
N TYR A 406 4.38 2.77 31.80
CA TYR A 406 4.87 4.12 32.13
C TYR A 406 3.77 5.18 32.18
N ARG A 407 2.50 4.82 31.93
CA ARG A 407 1.37 5.76 31.84
C ARG A 407 1.65 6.89 30.83
N CYS A 408 2.44 6.59 29.80
CA CYS A 408 2.73 7.52 28.72
C CYS A 408 1.55 7.50 27.74
N GLU A 409 0.94 8.66 27.50
CA GLU A 409 -0.12 8.76 26.49
C GLU A 409 0.35 8.23 25.13
N ARG A 410 -0.52 7.54 24.38
CA ARG A 410 -0.15 6.94 23.08
C ARG A 410 0.44 7.94 22.10
N THR A 411 -0.03 9.18 22.10
CA THR A 411 0.48 10.29 21.27
C THR A 411 1.96 10.57 21.61
N ASN A 412 2.29 10.74 22.89
CA ASN A 412 3.66 10.89 23.36
C ASN A 412 4.50 9.62 23.11
N GLY A 413 3.92 8.43 23.28
CA GLY A 413 4.56 7.16 22.95
C GLY A 413 4.98 7.08 21.48
N ARG A 414 4.08 7.47 20.56
CA ARG A 414 4.38 7.55 19.12
C ARG A 414 5.51 8.53 18.81
N PHE A 415 5.48 9.70 19.43
CA PHE A 415 6.55 10.68 19.28
C PHE A 415 7.90 10.12 19.73
N ILE A 416 7.97 9.51 20.91
CA ILE A 416 9.20 8.88 21.43
C ILE A 416 9.67 7.77 20.49
N VAL A 417 8.76 6.92 20.00
CA VAL A 417 9.12 5.86 19.04
C VAL A 417 9.69 6.43 17.75
N GLY A 418 9.11 7.49 17.19
CA GLY A 418 9.64 8.15 15.99
C GLY A 418 11.07 8.68 16.19
N GLU A 419 11.36 9.26 17.35
CA GLU A 419 12.73 9.70 17.70
C GLU A 419 13.71 8.51 17.81
N LEU A 420 13.27 7.38 18.38
CA LEU A 420 14.08 6.15 18.45
C LEU A 420 14.33 5.54 17.08
N GLU A 421 13.32 5.51 16.20
CA GLU A 421 13.44 5.03 14.83
C GLU A 421 14.50 5.83 14.07
N LYS A 422 14.41 7.17 14.15
CA LYS A 422 15.36 8.08 13.54
C LYS A 422 16.78 7.92 14.10
N ALA A 423 16.91 7.76 15.42
CA ALA A 423 18.19 7.53 16.06
C ALA A 423 18.85 6.22 15.57
N ILE A 424 18.11 5.12 15.54
CA ILE A 424 18.63 3.82 15.08
C ILE A 424 18.95 3.87 13.58
N HIS A 425 18.09 4.48 12.76
CA HIS A 425 18.28 4.62 11.32
C HIS A 425 19.51 5.45 10.95
N THR A 426 19.81 6.51 11.72
CA THR A 426 21.04 7.31 11.56
C THR A 426 22.29 6.60 12.10
N GLY A 427 22.10 5.51 12.87
CA GLY A 427 23.15 4.62 13.33
C GLY A 427 23.56 4.83 14.79
N ILE A 428 22.78 5.54 15.59
CA ILE A 428 23.01 5.68 17.04
C ILE A 428 22.83 4.30 17.70
N PRO A 429 23.82 3.79 18.46
CA PRO A 429 23.69 2.52 19.15
C PRO A 429 22.61 2.56 20.25
N VAL A 430 21.81 1.49 20.37
CA VAL A 430 20.78 1.35 21.42
C VAL A 430 21.29 1.67 22.83
N GLY A 431 22.53 1.28 23.15
CA GLY A 431 23.13 1.56 24.47
C GLY A 431 23.13 3.04 24.83
N GLU A 432 23.32 3.93 23.84
CA GLU A 432 23.32 5.39 24.02
C GLU A 432 21.90 5.96 24.22
N LEU A 433 20.86 5.23 23.79
CA LEU A 433 19.45 5.64 23.92
C LEU A 433 18.89 5.42 25.34
N THR A 434 19.57 4.62 26.17
CA THR A 434 19.15 4.32 27.54
C THR A 434 18.93 5.59 28.35
N GLY A 435 19.87 6.55 28.29
CA GLY A 435 19.78 7.79 29.04
C GLY A 435 18.63 8.69 28.59
N TYR A 436 18.37 8.73 27.28
CA TYR A 436 17.22 9.42 26.71
C TYR A 436 15.91 8.82 27.22
N LEU A 437 15.74 7.50 27.12
CA LEU A 437 14.55 6.77 27.57
C LEU A 437 14.31 6.92 29.08
N GLN A 438 15.37 6.85 29.89
CA GLN A 438 15.27 7.09 31.33
C GLN A 438 14.72 8.47 31.65
N LYS A 439 15.15 9.48 30.91
CA LYS A 439 14.69 10.86 31.07
C LYS A 439 13.24 11.03 30.60
N VAL A 440 12.89 10.58 29.39
CA VAL A 440 11.55 10.84 28.82
C VAL A 440 10.45 10.00 29.45
N LEU A 441 10.76 8.79 29.92
CA LEU A 441 9.80 7.92 30.61
C LEU A 441 9.84 8.06 32.14
N LEU A 442 10.63 9.01 32.67
CA LEU A 442 10.84 9.24 34.11
C LEU A 442 11.18 7.95 34.86
N SER A 443 11.99 7.08 34.24
CA SER A 443 12.27 5.75 34.77
C SER A 443 13.54 5.72 35.63
N GLY A 444 13.49 4.97 36.72
CA GLY A 444 14.65 4.74 37.59
C GLY A 444 15.71 3.88 36.90
N ARG A 445 16.97 3.97 37.36
CA ARG A 445 18.13 3.28 36.75
C ARG A 445 18.02 1.76 36.64
N ARG A 446 17.08 1.11 37.34
CA ARG A 446 16.89 -0.35 37.38
C ARG A 446 15.44 -0.76 37.03
N SER A 447 14.79 -0.06 36.12
CA SER A 447 13.47 -0.45 35.61
C SER A 447 13.56 -1.75 34.79
N SER A 448 12.90 -2.82 35.22
CA SER A 448 12.79 -4.06 34.43
C SER A 448 12.04 -3.83 33.12
N TYR A 449 11.05 -2.93 33.13
CA TYR A 449 10.31 -2.52 31.94
C TYR A 449 11.17 -1.83 30.89
N LEU A 450 12.27 -1.19 31.31
CA LEU A 450 13.22 -0.59 30.38
C LEU A 450 14.03 -1.68 29.69
N GLY A 451 14.35 -2.78 30.39
CA GLY A 451 14.97 -3.96 29.79
C GLY A 451 14.15 -4.53 28.63
N ASP A 452 12.84 -4.66 28.82
CA ASP A 452 11.92 -5.12 27.76
C ASP A 452 11.92 -4.18 26.53
N ILE A 453 11.95 -2.85 26.75
CA ILE A 453 12.05 -1.86 25.66
C ILE A 453 13.38 -2.04 24.91
N MET A 454 14.47 -2.17 25.67
CA MET A 454 15.82 -2.32 25.12
C MET A 454 15.94 -3.59 24.28
N GLU A 455 15.29 -4.69 24.67
CA GLU A 455 15.27 -5.93 23.87
C GLU A 455 14.63 -5.72 22.48
N ILE A 456 13.51 -5.00 22.43
CA ILE A 456 12.87 -4.64 21.15
C ILE A 456 13.79 -3.74 20.33
N LEU A 457 14.42 -2.74 20.96
CA LEU A 457 15.35 -1.85 20.28
C LEU A 457 16.61 -2.57 19.79
N GLU A 458 17.15 -3.55 20.52
CA GLU A 458 18.29 -4.36 20.07
C GLU A 458 17.92 -5.25 18.87
N ARG A 459 16.67 -5.73 18.80
CA ARG A 459 16.16 -6.37 17.59
C ARG A 459 16.08 -5.36 16.45
N ALA A 460 15.45 -4.20 16.67
CA ALA A 460 15.30 -3.15 15.67
C ALA A 460 16.66 -2.65 15.14
N GLN A 461 17.65 -2.47 16.02
CA GLN A 461 19.02 -2.13 15.66
C GLN A 461 19.59 -3.10 14.62
N ARG A 462 19.26 -4.38 14.69
CA ARG A 462 19.78 -5.37 13.73
C ARG A 462 19.05 -5.35 12.40
N THR A 463 17.76 -5.03 12.41
CA THR A 463 16.85 -5.18 11.26
C THR A 463 16.53 -3.87 10.54
N VAL A 464 16.73 -2.72 11.17
CA VAL A 464 16.52 -1.41 10.54
C VAL A 464 17.71 -1.05 9.66
N ARG A 465 17.40 -0.57 8.45
CA ARG A 465 18.37 -0.08 7.46
C ARG A 465 19.07 1.16 8.00
N LYS A 466 20.38 1.31 7.77
CA LYS A 466 21.15 2.45 8.30
C LYS A 466 21.76 3.30 7.20
N ILE A 467 21.66 4.62 7.38
CA ILE A 467 22.33 5.60 6.52
C ILE A 467 23.85 5.38 6.55
N SER A 468 24.41 5.22 7.75
CA SER A 468 25.85 4.98 7.96
C SER A 468 26.36 3.68 7.35
N LEU A 469 25.46 2.76 7.00
CA LEU A 469 25.77 1.50 6.34
C LEU A 469 25.33 1.48 4.87
N GLY A 470 25.09 2.63 4.24
CA GLY A 470 24.69 2.69 2.83
C GLY A 470 23.35 2.01 2.53
N GLY A 471 22.40 2.10 3.47
CA GLY A 471 21.06 1.51 3.35
C GLY A 471 20.96 0.03 3.75
N TYR A 472 22.08 -0.62 4.11
CA TYR A 472 22.06 -1.98 4.64
C TYR A 472 21.60 -2.03 6.10
N THR A 473 21.02 -3.16 6.47
CA THR A 473 20.87 -3.57 7.87
C THR A 473 22.20 -4.12 8.41
N GLU A 474 22.36 -4.15 9.73
CA GLU A 474 23.53 -4.79 10.34
C GLU A 474 23.60 -6.28 9.98
N THR A 475 22.45 -6.96 9.90
CA THR A 475 22.42 -8.38 9.53
C THR A 475 22.92 -8.63 8.10
N GLU A 476 22.56 -7.78 7.14
CA GLU A 476 23.00 -7.88 5.75
C GLU A 476 24.50 -7.60 5.61
N ILE A 477 25.01 -6.53 6.25
CA ILE A 477 26.44 -6.22 6.25
C ILE A 477 27.24 -7.36 6.89
N ASN A 478 26.78 -7.88 8.03
CA ASN A 478 27.47 -8.99 8.69
C ASN A 478 27.50 -10.25 7.81
N ARG A 479 26.44 -10.51 7.03
CA ARG A 479 26.40 -11.61 6.04
C ARG A 479 27.34 -11.35 4.86
N ALA A 480 27.43 -10.12 4.37
CA ALA A 480 28.33 -9.76 3.27
C ALA A 480 29.81 -9.86 3.69
N VAL A 481 30.14 -9.41 4.90
CA VAL A 481 31.49 -9.49 5.48
C VAL A 481 31.87 -10.96 5.77
N THR A 482 30.94 -11.77 6.27
CA THR A 482 31.20 -13.20 6.51
C THR A 482 31.37 -13.99 5.21
N LYS A 483 30.62 -13.68 4.14
CA LYS A 483 30.86 -14.23 2.79
C LYS A 483 32.22 -13.83 2.22
N LYS A 484 32.68 -12.59 2.41
CA LYS A 484 34.04 -12.17 1.99
C LYS A 484 35.15 -12.84 2.82
N LYS A 485 34.90 -13.20 4.08
CA LYS A 485 35.84 -14.01 4.90
C LYS A 485 35.90 -15.49 4.52
N ALA A 486 34.89 -16.00 3.82
CA ALA A 486 34.87 -17.35 3.25
C ALA A 486 35.61 -17.44 1.89
N VAL A 487 36.69 -16.69 1.71
CA VAL A 487 37.70 -17.08 0.72
C VAL A 487 38.42 -18.27 1.34
N ARG A 488 38.19 -19.45 0.77
CA ARG A 488 38.92 -20.67 1.10
C ARG A 488 40.41 -20.32 1.00
N VAL A 489 41.09 -20.16 2.14
CA VAL A 489 42.54 -20.05 2.15
C VAL A 489 43.01 -21.34 1.48
N GLU A 490 43.55 -21.23 0.26
CA GLU A 490 44.17 -22.37 -0.40
C GLU A 490 45.11 -22.99 0.62
N LYS A 491 44.94 -24.31 0.84
CA LYS A 491 45.70 -25.06 1.85
C LYS A 491 47.17 -24.72 1.63
N LYS A 492 47.82 -24.04 2.60
CA LYS A 492 49.24 -23.69 2.51
C LYS A 492 50.01 -24.95 2.15
N ILE A 493 50.62 -24.97 0.97
CA ILE A 493 51.42 -26.11 0.49
C ILE A 493 52.76 -26.05 1.22
N TYR A 494 53.04 -27.04 2.06
CA TYR A 494 54.31 -27.13 2.77
C TYR A 494 55.39 -27.77 1.88
N PRO A 495 56.69 -27.47 2.11
CA PRO A 495 57.79 -27.97 1.28
C PRO A 495 57.79 -29.49 1.01
N ASN A 496 57.27 -30.29 1.95
CA ASN A 496 57.22 -31.74 1.84
C ASN A 496 55.90 -32.30 1.29
N ASP A 497 54.88 -31.48 1.07
CA ASP A 497 53.58 -31.92 0.53
C ASP A 497 53.70 -32.38 -0.93
N PRO A 498 52.82 -33.26 -1.42
CA PRO A 498 52.74 -33.61 -2.83
C PRO A 498 52.55 -32.37 -3.70
N CYS A 499 53.32 -32.28 -4.79
CA CYS A 499 53.28 -31.11 -5.66
C CYS A 499 51.96 -31.04 -6.44
N PRO A 500 51.27 -29.87 -6.46
CA PRO A 500 49.95 -29.74 -7.07
C PRO A 500 49.94 -29.91 -8.60
N CYS A 501 51.10 -29.90 -9.27
CA CYS A 501 51.21 -30.15 -10.71
C CYS A 501 51.06 -31.63 -11.11
N GLY A 502 50.82 -32.54 -10.16
CA GLY A 502 50.62 -33.96 -10.42
C GLY A 502 51.90 -34.77 -10.72
N SER A 503 53.07 -34.18 -10.54
CA SER A 503 54.37 -34.82 -10.86
C SER A 503 54.78 -35.98 -9.94
N GLY A 504 54.02 -36.25 -8.88
CA GLY A 504 54.36 -37.24 -7.84
C GLY A 504 55.52 -36.85 -6.92
N LYS A 505 56.13 -35.65 -7.10
CA LYS A 505 57.26 -35.15 -6.31
C LYS A 505 56.78 -34.28 -5.14
N LYS A 506 57.61 -34.13 -4.08
CA LYS A 506 57.39 -33.13 -3.01
C LYS A 506 57.50 -31.71 -3.57
N TYR A 507 56.70 -30.76 -3.06
CA TYR A 507 56.63 -29.38 -3.57
C TYR A 507 58.01 -28.70 -3.68
N LYS A 508 58.87 -28.82 -2.65
CA LYS A 508 60.25 -28.28 -2.65
C LYS A 508 61.17 -28.83 -3.74
N ASN A 509 60.84 -30.01 -4.27
CA ASN A 509 61.62 -30.69 -5.32
C ASN A 509 61.01 -30.50 -6.72
N CYS A 510 59.96 -29.69 -6.86
CA CYS A 510 59.27 -29.44 -8.12
C CYS A 510 58.92 -27.95 -8.26
N CYS A 511 57.65 -27.54 -8.12
CA CYS A 511 57.25 -26.14 -8.30
C CYS A 511 57.80 -25.18 -7.24
N GLY A 512 58.25 -25.69 -6.08
CA GLY A 512 58.89 -24.91 -5.01
C GLY A 512 60.43 -24.90 -5.08
N ARG A 513 61.02 -25.42 -6.17
CA ARG A 513 62.47 -25.44 -6.38
C ARG A 513 62.89 -24.06 -6.88
N ARG A 514 63.36 -23.20 -5.97
CA ARG A 514 64.18 -22.03 -6.34
C ARG A 514 65.64 -22.42 -6.34
#